data_AF-T0T117-F1
#
_entry.id   AF-T0T117-F1
#
_cell.length_a   1.000
_cell.length_b   1.000
_cell.length_c   1.000
_cell.angle_alpha   90.00
_cell.angle_beta   90.00
_cell.angle_gamma   90.00
#
_symmetry.space_group_name_H-M   'P 1'
#
loop_
_entity.id
_entity.type
_entity.pdbx_description
1 polymer ?
#
loop_
_entity_poly.entity_id
_entity_poly.type
_entity_poly.pdbx_seq_one_letter_code
_entity_poly.pdbx_strand_id
1 'polypeptide(L)'
;MYLPFFCLLISFNSWSKVISFEPSNLSRKFHSFSEVCEHFGFKNNLMINPLGSAELDCMSRRANITKFCTSKYAKGLLRGKVDKISKNVLCEFADTLRVKVECVGRDEKLCDKKEDSCLKLKDVFAVGLDLIDSSLDKKILTCTYLNNAEKDLSIDALKAL
;
A
#
# COMPACT_ATOMS: atom_id res chain seq x y z
N MET A 1 -52.69 -0.36 18.19
CA MET A 1 -52.42 -1.23 17.03
C MET A 1 -51.02 -0.90 16.56
N TYR A 2 -50.07 -1.81 16.76
CA TYR A 2 -48.64 -1.60 16.53
C TYR A 2 -48.32 -1.67 15.03
N LEU A 3 -47.49 -0.75 14.55
CA LEU A 3 -46.65 -0.97 13.37
C LEU A 3 -45.34 -0.19 13.57
N PRO A 4 -44.25 -0.85 14.00
CA PRO A 4 -42.95 -0.21 14.03
C PRO A 4 -42.46 -0.06 12.60
N PHE A 5 -42.24 1.18 12.19
CA PHE A 5 -41.58 1.54 10.93
C PHE A 5 -40.10 1.16 11.05
N PHE A 6 -39.81 -0.12 10.77
CA PHE A 6 -38.46 -0.66 10.72
C PHE A 6 -37.76 -0.15 9.46
N CYS A 7 -37.28 1.09 9.51
CA CYS A 7 -36.33 1.62 8.52
C CYS A 7 -35.00 0.88 8.67
N LEU A 8 -34.91 -0.27 8.01
CA LEU A 8 -33.66 -0.92 7.62
C LEU A 8 -32.87 0.05 6.74
N LEU A 9 -32.11 0.94 7.37
CA LEU A 9 -31.00 1.66 6.76
C LEU A 9 -29.91 0.63 6.45
N ILE A 10 -30.09 -0.12 5.36
CA ILE A 10 -29.04 -0.92 4.74
C ILE A 10 -28.08 0.07 4.10
N SER A 11 -27.15 0.58 4.91
CA SER A 11 -25.96 1.27 4.41
C SER A 11 -25.12 0.27 3.64
N PHE A 12 -25.30 0.22 2.32
CA PHE A 12 -24.42 -0.49 1.39
C PHE A 12 -23.01 0.09 1.49
N ASN A 13 -22.17 -0.55 2.29
CA ASN A 13 -20.74 -0.30 2.31
C ASN A 13 -20.09 -1.07 1.14
N SER A 14 -20.14 -0.53 -0.07
CA SER A 14 -19.32 -1.02 -1.18
C SER A 14 -17.89 -0.50 -0.99
N TRP A 15 -16.96 -1.41 -0.68
CA TRP A 15 -15.52 -1.14 -0.61
C TRP A 15 -14.92 -1.54 -1.97
N SER A 16 -14.08 -0.70 -2.59
CA SER A 16 -13.35 -1.06 -3.81
C SER A 16 -12.66 -2.41 -3.64
N LYS A 17 -12.83 -3.31 -4.60
CA LYS A 17 -12.12 -4.57 -4.65
C LYS A 17 -10.85 -4.38 -5.47
N VAL A 18 -9.68 -4.50 -4.82
CA VAL A 18 -8.43 -4.71 -5.56
C VAL A 18 -8.56 -6.05 -6.28
N ILE A 19 -8.62 -6.01 -7.60
CA ILE A 19 -8.80 -7.20 -8.44
C ILE A 19 -7.48 -7.96 -8.55
N SER A 20 -6.38 -7.22 -8.74
CA SER A 20 -5.06 -7.82 -8.90
C SER A 20 -3.95 -6.96 -8.30
N PHE A 21 -2.93 -7.63 -7.78
CA PHE A 21 -1.72 -7.06 -7.22
C PHE A 21 -0.53 -7.93 -7.67
N GLU A 22 0.14 -7.51 -8.75
CA GLU A 22 1.15 -8.29 -9.46
C GLU A 22 2.53 -7.60 -9.35
N PRO A 23 3.31 -7.89 -8.30
CA PRO A 23 4.69 -7.40 -8.19
C PRO A 23 5.70 -8.29 -8.93
N SER A 24 6.72 -7.71 -9.56
CA SER A 24 7.90 -8.45 -10.05
C SER A 24 9.03 -8.45 -9.02
N ASN A 25 9.80 -9.54 -8.96
CA ASN A 25 10.98 -9.68 -8.07
C ASN A 25 10.69 -9.28 -6.62
N LEU A 26 9.55 -9.74 -6.08
CA LEU A 26 9.10 -9.40 -4.74
C LEU A 26 10.14 -9.83 -3.70
N SER A 27 10.68 -8.87 -2.96
CA SER A 27 11.57 -9.11 -1.83
C SER A 27 11.03 -8.45 -0.56
N ARG A 28 11.49 -8.92 0.60
CA ARG A 28 11.00 -8.46 1.91
C ARG A 28 12.16 -8.29 2.87
N LYS A 29 12.11 -7.21 3.65
CA LYS A 29 12.98 -7.02 4.82
C LYS A 29 12.14 -7.05 6.09
N PHE A 30 12.63 -7.79 7.07
CA PHE A 30 11.96 -8.03 8.33
C PHE A 30 12.63 -7.19 9.42
N HIS A 31 11.81 -6.53 10.22
CA HIS A 31 12.22 -5.69 11.33
C HIS A 31 11.42 -6.07 12.56
N SER A 32 12.10 -6.28 13.69
CA SER A 32 11.38 -6.61 14.93
C SER A 32 10.54 -5.41 15.38
N PHE A 33 9.46 -5.67 16.12
CA PHE A 33 8.67 -4.59 16.71
C PHE A 33 9.52 -3.65 17.59
N SER A 34 10.49 -4.18 18.34
CA SER A 34 11.40 -3.37 19.17
C SER A 34 12.21 -2.41 18.32
N GLU A 35 12.83 -2.91 17.24
CA GLU A 35 13.64 -2.09 16.33
C GLU A 35 12.83 -0.91 15.76
N VAL A 36 11.57 -1.17 15.38
CA VAL A 36 10.69 -0.12 14.86
C VAL A 36 10.36 0.92 15.92
N CYS A 37 10.01 0.51 17.13
CA CYS A 37 9.75 1.46 18.21
C CYS A 37 11.00 2.27 18.59
N GLU A 38 12.16 1.63 18.65
CA GLU A 38 13.44 2.28 18.95
C GLU A 38 13.86 3.28 17.88
N HIS A 39 13.57 3.01 16.59
CA HIS A 39 13.79 3.96 15.50
C HIS A 39 13.06 5.29 15.73
N PHE A 40 11.88 5.26 16.36
CA PHE A 40 11.13 6.46 16.75
C PHE A 40 11.56 7.03 18.11
N GLY A 41 12.64 6.53 18.71
CA GLY A 41 13.15 6.96 20.01
C GLY A 41 12.35 6.42 21.21
N PHE A 42 11.42 5.49 20.98
CA PHE A 42 10.68 4.85 22.06
C PHE A 42 11.57 3.77 22.66
N LYS A 43 12.22 4.06 23.79
CA LYS A 43 13.07 3.11 24.51
C LYS A 43 12.30 2.35 25.58
N ASN A 44 12.81 1.18 25.97
CA ASN A 44 12.31 0.35 27.07
C ASN A 44 10.83 -0.04 26.94
N ASN A 45 10.38 -0.38 25.73
CA ASN A 45 8.99 -0.78 25.52
C ASN A 45 8.76 -2.21 26.02
N LEU A 46 8.19 -2.35 27.20
CA LEU A 46 7.85 -3.65 27.79
C LEU A 46 6.69 -4.34 27.08
N MET A 47 5.79 -3.55 26.48
CA MET A 47 4.65 -4.03 25.72
C MET A 47 4.60 -3.31 24.38
N ILE A 48 4.62 -4.07 23.29
CA ILE A 48 4.45 -3.57 21.93
C ILE A 48 3.32 -4.36 21.27
N ASN A 49 2.27 -3.65 20.85
CA ASN A 49 1.06 -4.26 20.31
C ASN A 49 0.76 -3.74 18.90
N PRO A 50 0.29 -4.58 17.98
CA PRO A 50 -0.09 -4.11 16.65
C PRO A 50 -1.47 -3.45 16.66
N LEU A 51 -1.57 -2.20 16.17
CA LEU A 51 -2.83 -1.44 16.04
C LEU A 51 -3.48 -1.58 14.66
N GLY A 52 -3.11 -2.62 13.91
CA GLY A 52 -3.59 -2.83 12.55
C GLY A 52 -2.49 -3.41 11.67
N SER A 53 -2.58 -3.16 10.38
CA SER A 53 -1.53 -3.51 9.40
C SER A 53 -0.47 -2.42 9.24
N ALA A 54 -0.74 -1.18 9.65
CA ALA A 54 0.12 -0.02 9.35
C ALA A 54 0.72 0.67 10.58
N GLU A 55 0.37 0.23 11.80
CA GLU A 55 0.81 0.88 13.04
C GLU A 55 1.13 -0.12 14.15
N LEU A 56 2.12 0.25 14.98
CA LEU A 56 2.40 -0.39 16.26
C LEU A 56 2.13 0.59 17.40
N ASP A 57 1.63 0.08 18.51
CA ASP A 57 1.58 0.72 19.80
C ASP A 57 2.83 0.35 20.61
N CYS A 58 3.69 1.33 20.85
CA CYS A 58 4.92 1.25 21.62
C CYS A 58 4.70 1.93 22.99
N MET A 59 3.86 1.32 23.84
CA MET A 59 3.42 1.85 25.13
C MET A 59 2.69 3.21 25.05
N SER A 60 1.49 3.21 24.47
CA SER A 60 0.66 4.40 24.21
C SER A 60 1.24 5.40 23.22
N ARG A 61 2.27 5.00 22.46
CA ARG A 61 2.90 5.82 21.41
C ARG A 61 2.83 5.09 20.09
N ARG A 62 2.35 5.77 19.05
CA ARG A 62 2.12 5.14 17.75
C ARG A 62 3.35 5.24 16.86
N ALA A 63 3.84 4.10 16.40
CA ALA A 63 4.86 3.99 15.37
C ALA A 63 4.19 3.67 14.02
N ASN A 64 4.33 4.57 13.04
CA ASN A 64 3.78 4.37 11.70
C ASN A 64 4.75 3.56 10.84
N ILE A 65 4.28 2.42 10.33
CA ILE A 65 5.11 1.44 9.64
C ILE A 65 5.57 1.93 8.26
N THR A 66 4.70 2.63 7.53
CA THR A 66 5.08 3.21 6.24
C THR A 66 6.18 4.27 6.44
N LYS A 67 6.07 5.11 7.47
CA LYS A 67 7.13 6.08 7.81
C LYS A 67 8.45 5.41 8.17
N PHE A 68 8.42 4.32 8.95
CA PHE A 68 9.61 3.54 9.26
C PHE A 68 10.26 2.92 8.00
N CYS A 69 9.48 2.29 7.13
CA CYS A 69 10.03 1.68 5.91
C CYS A 69 10.57 2.73 4.94
N THR A 70 9.87 3.86 4.77
CA THR A 70 10.30 4.96 3.89
C THR A 70 11.55 5.69 4.39
N SER A 71 11.70 5.88 5.71
CA SER A 71 12.90 6.51 6.28
C SER A 71 14.15 5.65 6.09
N LYS A 72 14.00 4.33 6.05
CA LYS A 72 15.09 3.37 5.89
C LYS A 72 15.34 3.00 4.42
N TYR A 73 14.29 2.98 3.60
CA TYR A 73 14.31 2.52 2.21
C TYR A 73 13.39 3.38 1.34
N ALA A 74 13.97 4.28 0.56
CA ALA A 74 13.21 5.17 -0.32
C ALA A 74 12.88 4.56 -1.70
N LYS A 75 13.80 3.77 -2.27
CA LYS A 75 13.67 3.24 -3.64
C LYS A 75 13.10 1.82 -3.67
N GLY A 76 12.18 1.56 -4.60
CA GLY A 76 11.60 0.23 -4.84
C GLY A 76 10.66 -0.27 -3.73
N LEU A 77 10.34 0.57 -2.75
CA LEU A 77 9.44 0.21 -1.66
C LEU A 77 7.99 0.15 -2.17
N LEU A 78 7.33 -0.98 -2.00
CA LEU A 78 5.88 -1.09 -2.24
C LEU A 78 5.11 -0.50 -1.07
N ARG A 79 5.28 -1.11 0.10
CA ARG A 79 4.58 -0.74 1.35
C ARG A 79 5.26 -1.38 2.56
N GLY A 80 5.00 -0.80 3.72
CA GLY A 80 5.26 -1.44 5.00
C GLY A 80 4.00 -2.09 5.56
N LYS A 81 4.11 -3.26 6.18
CA LYS A 81 2.99 -3.89 6.90
C LYS A 81 3.42 -4.64 8.15
N VAL A 82 2.52 -4.71 9.11
CA VAL A 82 2.68 -5.53 10.32
C VAL A 82 2.35 -6.98 10.01
N ASP A 83 3.27 -7.88 10.34
CA ASP A 83 3.02 -9.31 10.48
C ASP A 83 2.80 -9.65 11.96
N LYS A 84 1.53 -9.83 12.31
CA LYS A 84 1.11 -10.13 13.68
C LYS A 84 1.56 -11.54 14.12
N ILE A 85 1.74 -12.46 13.18
CA ILE A 85 2.09 -13.85 13.48
C ILE A 85 3.55 -13.93 13.87
N SER A 86 4.44 -13.39 13.02
CA SER A 86 5.88 -13.41 13.27
C SER A 86 6.36 -12.28 14.20
N LYS A 87 5.46 -11.38 14.62
CA LYS A 87 5.76 -10.17 15.41
C LYS A 87 6.84 -9.30 14.77
N ASN A 88 6.78 -9.17 13.44
CA ASN A 88 7.70 -8.36 12.66
C ASN A 88 6.95 -7.34 11.82
N VAL A 89 7.67 -6.30 11.47
CA VAL A 89 7.33 -5.37 10.41
C VAL A 89 8.02 -5.81 9.13
N LEU A 90 7.23 -5.87 8.06
CA LEU A 90 7.65 -6.23 6.72
C LEU A 90 7.72 -4.96 5.88
N CYS A 91 8.89 -4.64 5.35
CA CYS A 91 9.00 -3.70 4.23
C CYS A 91 9.07 -4.53 2.94
N GLU A 92 8.07 -4.38 2.07
CA GLU A 92 7.96 -5.11 0.79
C GLU A 92 8.54 -4.27 -0.34
N PHE A 93 9.31 -4.90 -1.23
CA PHE A 93 9.96 -4.25 -2.36
C PHE A 93 9.66 -5.00 -3.64
N ALA A 94 9.58 -4.27 -4.74
CA ALA A 94 9.50 -4.84 -6.07
C ALA A 94 10.09 -3.89 -7.09
N ASP A 95 10.42 -4.48 -8.22
CA ASP A 95 10.98 -3.82 -9.39
C ASP A 95 9.86 -3.13 -10.19
N THR A 96 8.80 -3.88 -10.46
CA THR A 96 7.55 -3.37 -11.02
C THR A 96 6.37 -3.77 -10.16
N LEU A 97 5.28 -3.01 -10.24
CA LEU A 97 3.99 -3.39 -9.67
C LEU A 97 2.86 -3.04 -10.64
N ARG A 98 2.02 -4.01 -10.95
CA ARG A 98 0.76 -3.79 -11.64
C ARG A 98 -0.41 -3.99 -10.68
N VAL A 99 -1.19 -2.93 -10.48
CA VAL A 99 -2.40 -2.96 -9.65
C VAL A 99 -3.62 -2.78 -10.54
N LYS A 100 -4.62 -3.64 -10.34
CA LYS A 100 -5.94 -3.53 -11.00
C LYS A 100 -7.00 -3.30 -9.94
N VAL A 101 -7.79 -2.24 -10.10
CA VAL A 101 -8.87 -1.86 -9.19
C VAL A 101 -10.18 -1.76 -9.96
N GLU A 102 -11.24 -2.33 -9.41
CA GLU A 102 -12.59 -2.18 -9.94
C GLU A 102 -13.23 -0.88 -9.44
N CYS A 103 -13.65 0.00 -10.35
CA CYS A 103 -14.39 1.20 -10.03
C CYS A 103 -15.90 0.90 -9.99
N VAL A 104 -16.38 0.45 -8.83
CA VAL A 104 -17.80 0.15 -8.62
C VAL A 104 -18.29 0.77 -7.31
N GLY A 105 -19.56 1.18 -7.27
CA GLY A 105 -20.18 1.75 -6.09
C GLY A 105 -19.53 3.06 -5.65
N ARG A 106 -19.00 3.11 -4.42
CA ARG A 106 -18.41 4.33 -3.85
C ARG A 106 -17.15 4.80 -4.58
N ASP A 107 -16.53 3.92 -5.34
CA ASP A 107 -15.25 4.13 -5.99
C ASP A 107 -15.36 4.36 -7.51
N GLU A 108 -16.58 4.59 -8.03
CA GLU A 108 -16.79 4.93 -9.46
C GLU A 108 -15.95 6.13 -9.90
N LYS A 109 -15.76 7.11 -9.00
CA LYS A 109 -14.95 8.30 -9.25
C LYS A 109 -13.46 8.01 -9.49
N LEU A 110 -12.96 6.82 -9.13
CA LEU A 110 -11.58 6.44 -9.46
C LEU A 110 -11.37 6.33 -10.97
N CYS A 111 -12.42 6.00 -11.72
CA CYS A 111 -12.35 5.84 -13.17
C CYS A 111 -12.48 7.17 -13.94
N ASP A 112 -12.96 8.25 -13.30
CA ASP A 112 -13.12 9.55 -13.96
C ASP A 112 -11.77 10.20 -14.32
N LYS A 113 -10.75 9.97 -13.47
CA LYS A 113 -9.40 10.53 -13.63
C LYS A 113 -8.35 9.46 -13.39
N LYS A 114 -8.10 8.64 -14.41
CA LYS A 114 -7.22 7.46 -14.30
C LYS A 114 -5.84 7.77 -13.72
N GLU A 115 -5.20 8.85 -14.18
CA GLU A 115 -3.84 9.20 -13.77
C GLU A 115 -3.80 9.68 -12.33
N ASP A 116 -4.66 10.66 -11.97
CA ASP A 116 -4.82 11.13 -10.60
C ASP A 116 -5.15 9.99 -9.62
N SER A 117 -5.98 9.04 -10.04
CA SER A 117 -6.35 7.88 -9.23
C SER A 117 -5.16 6.93 -9.05
N CYS A 118 -4.37 6.67 -10.10
CA CYS A 118 -3.15 5.89 -9.97
C CYS A 118 -2.11 6.61 -9.09
N LEU A 119 -1.98 7.92 -9.17
CA LEU A 119 -1.11 8.69 -8.27
C LEU A 119 -1.56 8.55 -6.80
N LYS A 120 -2.86 8.55 -6.52
CA LYS A 120 -3.37 8.28 -5.16
C LYS A 120 -3.12 6.84 -4.70
N LEU A 121 -3.25 5.87 -5.61
CA LEU A 121 -3.00 4.46 -5.32
C LEU A 121 -1.51 4.19 -5.07
N LYS A 122 -0.62 4.98 -5.66
CA LYS A 122 0.84 4.93 -5.42
C LYS A 122 1.16 5.05 -3.93
N ASP A 123 0.54 6.00 -3.22
CA ASP A 123 0.79 6.25 -1.80
C ASP A 123 0.40 5.07 -0.89
N VAL A 124 -0.41 4.14 -1.39
CA VAL A 124 -0.90 2.97 -0.65
C VAL A 124 -0.13 1.70 -1.03
N PHE A 125 0.16 1.53 -2.32
CA PHE A 125 0.61 0.26 -2.89
C PHE A 125 2.03 0.28 -3.44
N ALA A 126 2.56 1.44 -3.78
CA ALA A 126 3.77 1.61 -4.58
C ALA A 126 4.62 2.82 -4.12
N VAL A 127 4.79 2.98 -2.81
CA VAL A 127 5.28 4.23 -2.17
C VAL A 127 6.59 4.76 -2.77
N GLY A 128 7.52 3.86 -3.10
CA GLY A 128 8.84 4.15 -3.66
C GLY A 128 9.01 3.79 -5.14
N LEU A 129 7.92 3.60 -5.88
CA LEU A 129 7.92 3.33 -7.32
C LEU A 129 7.24 4.49 -8.06
N ASP A 130 7.58 4.69 -9.33
CA ASP A 130 6.99 5.73 -10.16
C ASP A 130 5.94 5.18 -11.10
N LEU A 131 4.86 5.95 -11.27
CA LEU A 131 3.80 5.64 -12.22
C LEU A 131 4.37 5.74 -13.64
N ILE A 132 4.26 4.66 -14.41
CA ILE A 132 4.71 4.62 -15.82
C ILE A 132 3.56 4.42 -16.80
N ASP A 133 2.46 3.80 -16.37
CA ASP A 133 1.26 3.63 -17.19
C ASP A 133 0.00 3.71 -16.34
N SER A 134 -1.03 4.36 -16.89
CA SER A 134 -2.39 4.33 -16.38
C SER A 134 -3.37 4.06 -17.50
N SER A 135 -4.11 2.96 -17.35
CA SER A 135 -5.07 2.49 -18.34
C SER A 135 -6.41 2.18 -17.69
N LEU A 136 -7.48 2.40 -18.45
CA LEU A 136 -8.84 2.13 -18.03
C LEU A 136 -9.51 1.29 -19.11
N ASP A 137 -9.94 0.08 -18.74
CA ASP A 137 -10.79 -0.75 -19.60
C ASP A 137 -12.10 -1.03 -18.88
N LYS A 138 -13.22 -0.62 -19.49
CA LYS A 138 -14.56 -0.65 -18.91
C LYS A 138 -14.62 0.06 -17.54
N LYS A 139 -14.50 -0.71 -16.45
CA LYS A 139 -14.51 -0.23 -15.05
C LYS A 139 -13.28 -0.71 -14.27
N ILE A 140 -12.22 -1.13 -14.97
CA ILE A 140 -11.00 -1.64 -14.36
C ILE A 140 -9.88 -0.63 -14.60
N LEU A 141 -9.52 0.10 -13.55
CA LEU A 141 -8.34 0.95 -13.54
C LEU A 141 -7.11 0.08 -13.34
N THR A 142 -6.18 0.14 -14.28
CA THR A 142 -4.87 -0.52 -14.21
C THR A 142 -3.79 0.54 -14.05
N CYS A 143 -2.99 0.39 -13.00
CA CYS A 143 -1.86 1.25 -12.72
C CYS A 143 -0.58 0.41 -12.72
N THR A 144 0.40 0.84 -13.51
CA THR A 144 1.71 0.17 -13.59
C THR A 144 2.78 1.10 -13.04
N TYR A 145 3.54 0.60 -12.07
CA TYR A 145 4.61 1.32 -11.39
C TYR A 145 5.95 0.64 -11.63
N LEU A 146 7.02 1.42 -11.69
CA LEU A 146 8.39 0.96 -11.93
C LEU A 146 9.36 1.63 -10.97
N ASN A 147 10.35 0.88 -10.51
CA ASN A 147 11.49 1.41 -9.79
C ASN A 147 12.47 2.12 -10.76
N ASN A 148 12.84 3.36 -10.47
CA ASN A 148 13.73 4.15 -11.34
C ASN A 148 15.08 3.49 -11.65
N ALA A 149 15.59 2.62 -10.76
CA ALA A 149 16.82 1.88 -11.02
C ALA A 149 16.72 0.94 -12.24
N GLU A 150 15.53 0.44 -12.56
CA GLU A 150 15.30 -0.39 -13.76
C GLU A 150 14.89 0.44 -14.98
N LYS A 151 14.33 1.63 -14.78
CA LYS A 151 14.00 2.55 -15.86
C LYS A 151 15.24 2.87 -16.69
N ASP A 152 16.38 3.07 -16.03
CA ASP A 152 17.66 3.33 -16.68
C ASP A 152 18.14 2.12 -17.50
N LEU A 153 18.02 0.89 -16.96
CA LEU A 153 18.33 -0.34 -17.72
C LEU A 153 17.44 -0.51 -18.96
N SER A 154 16.14 -0.20 -18.85
CA SER A 154 15.21 -0.34 -19.99
C SER A 154 15.47 0.69 -21.09
N ILE A 155 15.90 1.90 -20.73
CA ILE A 155 16.26 2.96 -21.68
C ILE A 155 17.60 2.66 -22.34
N ASP A 156 18.58 2.14 -21.60
CA ASP A 156 19.89 1.78 -22.15
C ASP A 156 19.79 0.58 -23.11
N ALA A 157 18.92 -0.39 -22.81
CA ALA A 157 18.63 -1.50 -23.72
C ALA A 157 17.96 -1.04 -25.03
N LEU A 158 17.11 -0.01 -24.98
CA LEU A 158 16.47 0.57 -26.16
C LEU A 158 17.41 1.45 -26.99
N LYS A 159 18.45 2.04 -26.39
CA LYS A 159 19.48 2.84 -27.08
C LYS A 159 20.60 2.00 -27.70
N ALA A 160 20.69 0.72 -27.35
CA ALA A 160 21.67 -0.22 -27.88
C ALA A 160 21.22 -0.94 -29.17
N LEU A 161 20.02 -0.60 -29.66
CA LEU A 161 19.44 -1.01 -30.95
C LEU A 161 19.54 0.14 -31.96
#